data_AF-W0AFN1-F1
#
_entry.id   AF-W0AFN1-F1
#
_cell.length_a   1.000
_cell.length_b   1.000
_cell.length_c   1.000
_cell.angle_alpha   90.00
_cell.angle_beta   90.00
_cell.angle_gamma   90.00
#
_symmetry.space_group_name_H-M   'P 1'
#
loop_
_entity.id
_entity.type
_entity.pdbx_description
1 polymer ?
#
loop_
_entity_poly.entity_id
_entity_poly.type
_entity_poly.pdbx_seq_one_letter_code
_entity_poly.pdbx_strand_id
1 'polypeptide(L)'
;MSRFFTTGAVTAVGVFGIVLLGGCELGKKQTTQTGYRGTGLEQIVDVDNVIKAGAIPPEPYPLPPDGGPTAAESYQNLKVLGGLSKDRFDHLMAEITQWVAPPEQGCNYCHNPENLASDEKYTKVVARRMVQMTQNVNARWASHVKQTGVTCYTCHRGAPVPANIWATADGTPNPGSILGNRHGQNAPDPIVGFASLPSDPLEAYLNGNGRIRVAADTALPNPGHVVSIKDAEKSYGLMMHISSSLGVNCTYCHNSQSFRSWSLSRAQRATAYYGIRMVRDINVDYIGPLQPIFPVNRKGPHGDPYKVSCATCHQGQSKPLGGVSMIAQAPVLRGGPRPIAPAEGGPGAATTVPAAFRTPRAMTDSQ
;
A
#
# COMPACT_ATOMS: atom_id res chain seq x y z
N MET A 1 -54.29 26.03 -16.52
CA MET A 1 -52.94 26.29 -15.96
C MET A 1 -52.64 25.51 -14.67
N SER A 2 -53.61 25.26 -13.77
CA SER A 2 -53.37 24.53 -12.51
C SER A 2 -52.95 23.04 -12.65
N ARG A 3 -53.45 22.28 -13.64
CA ARG A 3 -53.14 20.83 -13.78
C ARG A 3 -51.75 20.51 -14.38
N PHE A 4 -51.12 21.45 -15.08
CA PHE A 4 -49.79 21.26 -15.67
C PHE A 4 -48.65 21.48 -14.65
N PHE A 5 -48.88 22.33 -13.64
CA PHE A 5 -47.93 22.55 -12.55
C PHE A 5 -47.85 21.36 -11.59
N THR A 6 -48.96 20.67 -11.34
CA THR A 6 -49.01 19.51 -10.43
C THR A 6 -48.36 18.26 -11.04
N THR A 7 -48.54 17.99 -12.34
CA THR A 7 -47.85 16.86 -13.00
C THR A 7 -46.35 17.11 -13.16
N GLY A 8 -45.92 18.33 -13.49
CA GLY A 8 -44.50 18.69 -13.53
C GLY A 8 -43.80 18.52 -12.18
N ALA A 9 -44.43 18.98 -11.09
CA ALA A 9 -43.89 18.86 -9.74
C ALA A 9 -43.79 17.40 -9.24
N VAL A 10 -44.79 16.56 -9.52
CA VAL A 10 -44.77 15.13 -9.13
C VAL A 10 -43.70 14.36 -9.90
N THR A 11 -43.50 14.66 -11.18
CA THR A 11 -42.47 14.01 -12.01
C THR A 11 -41.06 14.41 -11.56
N ALA A 12 -40.86 15.69 -11.24
CA ALA A 12 -39.58 16.19 -10.73
C ALA A 12 -39.22 15.61 -9.35
N VAL A 13 -40.19 15.48 -8.44
CA VAL A 13 -39.99 14.85 -7.12
C VAL A 13 -39.69 13.35 -7.28
N GLY A 14 -40.35 12.65 -8.20
CA GLY A 14 -40.08 11.25 -8.50
C GLY A 14 -38.67 11.01 -9.05
N VAL A 15 -38.21 11.84 -10.00
CA VAL A 15 -36.84 11.75 -10.54
C VAL A 15 -35.80 12.09 -9.47
N PHE A 16 -36.04 13.11 -8.65
CA PHE A 16 -35.14 13.46 -7.54
C PHE A 16 -35.07 12.35 -6.47
N GLY A 17 -36.20 11.70 -6.18
CA GLY A 17 -36.26 10.52 -5.31
C GLY A 17 -35.49 9.31 -5.86
N ILE A 18 -35.55 9.07 -7.17
CA ILE A 18 -34.78 8.00 -7.83
C ILE A 18 -33.27 8.31 -7.84
N VAL A 19 -32.89 9.57 -8.04
CA VAL A 19 -31.49 10.02 -7.94
C VAL A 19 -30.97 9.87 -6.50
N LEU A 20 -31.79 10.13 -5.48
CA LEU A 20 -31.45 9.90 -4.07
C LEU A 20 -31.30 8.41 -3.71
N LEU A 21 -31.93 7.51 -4.46
CA LEU A 21 -31.77 6.05 -4.33
C LEU A 21 -30.65 5.48 -5.21
N GLY A 22 -29.92 6.32 -5.96
CA GLY A 22 -28.85 5.90 -6.87
C GLY A 22 -27.63 5.26 -6.20
N GLY A 23 -27.53 5.30 -4.87
CA GLY A 23 -26.50 4.60 -4.09
C GLY A 23 -26.84 3.14 -3.76
N CYS A 24 -28.01 2.63 -4.15
CA CYS A 24 -28.39 1.24 -3.92
C CYS A 24 -27.73 0.30 -4.93
N GLU A 25 -26.84 -0.56 -4.45
CA GLU A 25 -26.28 -1.67 -5.22
C GLU A 25 -27.26 -2.85 -5.25
N LEU A 26 -28.21 -2.82 -6.19
CA LEU A 26 -29.11 -3.95 -6.45
C LEU A 26 -28.35 -5.15 -7.03
N GLY A 27 -28.86 -6.37 -6.86
CA GLY A 27 -28.25 -7.57 -7.43
C GLY A 27 -27.59 -8.50 -6.41
N LYS A 28 -26.99 -9.58 -6.90
CA LYS A 28 -26.51 -10.69 -6.07
C LYS A 28 -25.32 -10.26 -5.22
N LYS A 29 -25.40 -10.50 -3.91
CA LYS A 29 -24.27 -10.33 -3.00
C LYS A 29 -23.66 -11.69 -2.67
N GLN A 30 -22.34 -11.78 -2.77
CA GLN A 30 -21.60 -12.94 -2.30
C GLN A 30 -21.14 -12.69 -0.87
N THR A 31 -21.61 -13.55 0.03
CA THR A 31 -21.22 -13.53 1.44
C THR A 31 -20.22 -14.65 1.70
N THR A 32 -19.09 -14.31 2.33
CA THR A 32 -18.08 -15.28 2.76
C THR A 32 -17.91 -15.20 4.26
N GLN A 33 -18.22 -16.29 4.96
CA GLN A 33 -18.02 -16.36 6.41
C GLN A 33 -16.52 -16.35 6.75
N THR A 34 -16.15 -15.49 7.69
CA THR A 34 -14.77 -15.27 8.13
C THR A 34 -14.54 -15.52 9.63
N GLY A 35 -15.54 -16.01 10.35
CA GLY A 35 -15.40 -16.40 11.75
C GLY A 35 -16.42 -17.44 12.18
N TYR A 36 -16.51 -17.70 13.48
CA TYR A 36 -17.45 -18.67 14.02
C TYR A 36 -18.91 -18.28 13.72
N ARG A 37 -19.79 -19.25 13.50
CA ARG A 37 -21.21 -19.00 13.16
C ARG A 37 -21.89 -18.12 14.21
N GLY A 38 -22.73 -17.19 13.76
CA GLY A 38 -23.47 -16.27 14.64
C GLY A 38 -22.66 -15.08 15.17
N THR A 39 -21.39 -14.92 14.77
CA THR A 39 -20.54 -13.78 15.21
C THR A 39 -20.58 -12.58 14.27
N GLY A 40 -21.33 -12.63 13.16
CA GLY A 40 -21.38 -11.57 12.16
C GLY A 40 -20.06 -11.34 11.40
N LEU A 41 -19.10 -12.26 11.52
CA LEU A 41 -17.82 -12.17 10.83
C LEU A 41 -17.97 -12.67 9.41
N GLU A 42 -18.22 -11.76 8.48
CA GLU A 42 -18.41 -12.04 7.06
C GLU A 42 -17.88 -10.92 6.16
N GLN A 43 -17.39 -11.30 4.99
CA GLN A 43 -17.19 -10.37 3.86
C GLN A 43 -18.44 -10.40 3.00
N ILE A 44 -18.91 -9.22 2.60
CA ILE A 44 -20.05 -9.06 1.69
C ILE A 44 -19.49 -8.35 0.46
N VAL A 45 -19.64 -8.98 -0.70
CA VAL A 45 -19.09 -8.48 -1.96
C VAL A 45 -20.22 -8.38 -2.97
N ASP A 46 -20.33 -7.22 -3.61
CA ASP A 46 -21.19 -7.07 -4.77
C ASP A 46 -20.50 -7.64 -6.02
N VAL A 47 -21.04 -8.74 -6.54
CA VAL A 47 -20.37 -9.52 -7.60
C VAL A 47 -20.29 -8.76 -8.92
N ASP A 48 -21.22 -7.84 -9.14
CA ASP A 48 -21.32 -7.05 -10.37
C ASP A 48 -20.34 -5.87 -10.37
N ASN A 49 -19.95 -5.40 -9.17
CA ASN A 49 -19.10 -4.21 -8.97
C ASN A 49 -17.73 -4.52 -8.36
N VAL A 50 -17.30 -5.80 -8.36
CA VAL A 50 -15.95 -6.16 -7.90
C VAL A 50 -14.91 -5.49 -8.78
N ILE A 51 -13.92 -4.87 -8.12
CA ILE A 51 -12.72 -4.37 -8.79
C ILE A 51 -11.99 -5.55 -9.42
N LYS A 52 -12.09 -5.64 -10.76
CA LYS A 52 -11.42 -6.69 -11.53
C LYS A 52 -9.91 -6.51 -11.44
N ALA A 53 -9.18 -7.62 -11.36
CA ALA A 53 -7.72 -7.59 -11.54
C ALA A 53 -7.43 -6.98 -12.92
N GLY A 54 -6.60 -5.93 -12.94
CA GLY A 54 -6.15 -5.34 -14.21
C GLY A 54 -5.43 -6.39 -15.05
N ALA A 55 -5.57 -6.31 -16.37
CA ALA A 55 -4.84 -7.18 -17.28
C ALA A 55 -3.33 -6.99 -17.05
N ILE A 56 -2.63 -8.11 -16.84
CA ILE A 56 -1.18 -8.10 -16.72
C ILE A 56 -0.59 -8.04 -18.13
N PRO A 57 0.40 -7.18 -18.39
CA PRO A 57 1.07 -7.14 -19.67
C PRO A 57 1.68 -8.51 -20.02
N PRO A 58 1.59 -8.97 -21.27
CA PRO A 58 2.36 -10.13 -21.70
C PRO A 58 3.85 -9.83 -21.59
N GLU A 59 4.66 -10.85 -21.31
CA GLU A 59 6.12 -10.74 -21.38
C GLU A 59 6.54 -10.22 -22.77
N PRO A 60 7.53 -9.31 -22.86
CA PRO A 60 7.94 -8.72 -24.13
C PRO A 60 8.52 -9.79 -25.07
N TYR A 61 9.22 -10.78 -24.51
CA TYR A 61 9.71 -11.98 -25.18
C TYR A 61 10.05 -13.05 -24.13
N PRO A 62 10.20 -14.33 -24.52
CA PRO A 62 10.51 -15.40 -23.58
C PRO A 62 11.77 -15.11 -22.76
N LEU A 63 11.66 -15.35 -21.46
CA LEU A 63 12.76 -15.20 -20.52
C LEU A 63 13.99 -16.04 -20.96
N PRO A 64 15.11 -15.41 -21.36
CA PRO A 64 16.27 -16.13 -21.91
C PRO A 64 16.91 -17.04 -20.86
N PRO A 65 17.63 -18.13 -21.17
CA PRO A 65 18.34 -18.91 -20.15
C PRO A 65 19.43 -18.08 -19.45
N ASP A 66 19.87 -18.51 -18.27
CA ASP A 66 21.09 -17.97 -17.66
C ASP A 66 22.33 -18.49 -18.42
N GLY A 67 23.42 -17.73 -18.41
CA GLY A 67 24.68 -18.06 -19.07
C GLY A 67 25.27 -16.90 -19.87
N GLY A 68 26.42 -17.13 -20.51
CA GLY A 68 27.13 -16.10 -21.26
C GLY A 68 27.84 -15.06 -20.36
N PRO A 69 28.34 -13.96 -20.94
CA PRO A 69 28.96 -12.89 -20.18
C PRO A 69 27.93 -12.20 -19.28
N THR A 70 28.41 -11.74 -18.13
CA THR A 70 27.62 -10.92 -17.23
C THR A 70 27.34 -9.54 -17.82
N ALA A 71 26.31 -8.89 -17.31
CA ALA A 71 25.98 -7.53 -17.66
C ALA A 71 27.13 -6.57 -17.28
N ALA A 72 27.86 -6.83 -16.19
CA ALA A 72 29.02 -6.03 -15.78
C ALA A 72 30.21 -6.14 -16.74
N GLU A 73 30.40 -7.30 -17.37
CA GLU A 73 31.41 -7.48 -18.43
C GLU A 73 30.98 -6.83 -19.75
N SER A 74 29.68 -6.69 -19.98
CA SER A 74 29.13 -6.22 -21.26
C SER A 74 28.80 -4.72 -21.28
N TYR A 75 28.50 -4.11 -20.13
CA TYR A 75 27.98 -2.75 -20.02
C TYR A 75 28.72 -1.91 -18.98
N GLN A 76 28.65 -0.59 -19.16
CA GLN A 76 29.24 0.38 -18.23
C GLN A 76 28.22 0.88 -17.20
N ASN A 77 28.73 1.37 -16.05
CA ASN A 77 27.94 2.01 -14.98
C ASN A 77 26.83 1.12 -14.38
N LEU A 78 27.07 -0.18 -14.27
CA LEU A 78 26.18 -1.11 -13.55
C LEU A 78 26.48 -1.14 -12.06
N LYS A 79 25.54 -0.62 -11.25
CA LYS A 79 25.68 -0.48 -9.79
C LYS A 79 24.88 -1.52 -8.98
N VAL A 80 23.92 -2.21 -9.61
CA VAL A 80 22.97 -3.11 -8.92
C VAL A 80 22.87 -4.45 -9.63
N LEU A 81 22.71 -4.43 -10.95
CA LEU A 81 22.35 -5.59 -11.76
C LEU A 81 23.55 -6.20 -12.51
N GLY A 82 24.78 -5.97 -12.03
CA GLY A 82 25.99 -6.38 -12.72
C GLY A 82 26.17 -7.90 -12.86
N GLY A 83 25.67 -8.68 -11.89
CA GLY A 83 25.82 -10.14 -11.87
C GLY A 83 24.80 -10.93 -12.70
N LEU A 84 23.83 -10.27 -13.34
CA LEU A 84 22.95 -10.92 -14.33
C LEU A 84 23.73 -11.28 -15.59
N SER A 85 23.29 -12.28 -16.35
CA SER A 85 23.72 -12.39 -17.73
C SER A 85 23.28 -11.18 -18.54
N LYS A 86 24.03 -10.85 -19.60
CA LYS A 86 23.68 -9.77 -20.51
C LYS A 86 22.23 -9.89 -21.03
N ASP A 87 21.83 -11.07 -21.47
CA ASP A 87 20.50 -11.27 -22.06
C ASP A 87 19.37 -11.15 -21.03
N ARG A 88 19.60 -11.59 -19.79
CA ARG A 88 18.65 -11.40 -18.67
C ARG A 88 18.55 -9.93 -18.26
N PHE A 89 19.65 -9.20 -18.34
CA PHE A 89 19.63 -7.76 -18.11
C PHE A 89 18.79 -7.05 -19.17
N ASP A 90 18.99 -7.37 -20.45
CA ASP A 90 18.23 -6.78 -21.56
C ASP A 90 16.73 -7.10 -21.44
N HIS A 91 16.39 -8.34 -21.08
CA HIS A 91 15.01 -8.76 -20.81
C HIS A 91 14.36 -7.94 -19.68
N LEU A 92 15.07 -7.76 -18.57
CA LEU A 92 14.58 -6.93 -17.47
C LEU A 92 14.39 -5.46 -17.89
N MET A 93 15.25 -4.91 -18.75
CA MET A 93 15.08 -3.53 -19.25
C MET A 93 13.82 -3.41 -20.12
N ALA A 94 13.51 -4.42 -20.94
CA ALA A 94 12.27 -4.47 -21.71
C ALA A 94 11.03 -4.54 -20.81
N GLU A 95 11.04 -5.40 -19.79
CA GLU A 95 9.97 -5.51 -18.79
C GLU A 95 9.75 -4.19 -18.04
N ILE A 96 10.83 -3.55 -17.54
CA ILE A 96 10.74 -2.26 -16.83
C ILE A 96 10.14 -1.19 -17.75
N THR A 97 10.52 -1.19 -19.04
CA THR A 97 9.97 -0.25 -20.02
C THR A 97 8.46 -0.43 -20.14
N GLN A 98 7.98 -1.66 -20.31
CA GLN A 98 6.55 -1.97 -20.40
C GLN A 98 5.79 -1.68 -19.11
N TRP A 99 6.42 -1.86 -17.95
CA TRP A 99 5.75 -1.70 -16.66
C TRP A 99 5.67 -0.27 -16.15
N VAL A 100 6.54 0.62 -16.63
CA VAL A 100 6.75 1.96 -16.05
C VAL A 100 6.77 3.08 -17.07
N ALA A 101 7.46 2.91 -18.20
CA ALA A 101 7.72 4.03 -19.10
C ALA A 101 6.46 4.40 -19.89
N PRO A 102 6.23 5.69 -20.17
CA PRO A 102 5.23 6.09 -21.16
C PRO A 102 5.51 5.41 -22.50
N PRO A 103 4.50 4.82 -23.16
CA PRO A 103 4.68 4.09 -24.42
C PRO A 103 5.41 4.90 -25.49
N GLU A 104 5.18 6.21 -25.54
CA GLU A 104 5.78 7.13 -26.50
C GLU A 104 7.25 7.46 -26.21
N GLN A 105 7.72 7.27 -24.98
CA GLN A 105 9.10 7.53 -24.58
C GLN A 105 9.94 6.24 -24.50
N GLY A 106 9.32 5.11 -24.16
CA GLY A 106 9.99 3.81 -24.06
C GLY A 106 11.30 3.88 -23.24
N CYS A 107 12.37 3.30 -23.77
CA CYS A 107 13.70 3.30 -23.15
C CYS A 107 14.22 4.71 -22.83
N ASN A 108 13.87 5.70 -23.67
CA ASN A 108 14.32 7.09 -23.54
C ASN A 108 13.66 7.79 -22.34
N TYR A 109 12.66 7.22 -21.69
CA TYR A 109 12.14 7.77 -20.44
C TYR A 109 13.22 7.80 -19.35
N CYS A 110 14.05 6.75 -19.29
CA CYS A 110 15.13 6.62 -18.33
C CYS A 110 16.51 6.93 -18.93
N HIS A 111 16.71 6.73 -20.23
CA HIS A 111 18.03 6.81 -20.83
C HIS A 111 18.21 8.02 -21.76
N ASN A 112 19.47 8.41 -21.93
CA ASN A 112 19.94 9.15 -23.08
C ASN A 112 20.24 8.15 -24.21
N PRO A 113 19.61 8.25 -25.39
CA PRO A 113 19.85 7.33 -26.50
C PRO A 113 21.29 7.36 -27.03
N GLU A 114 22.01 8.48 -26.87
CA GLU A 114 23.41 8.63 -27.29
C GLU A 114 24.38 8.00 -26.27
N ASN A 115 23.95 7.86 -25.01
CA ASN A 115 24.76 7.27 -23.95
C ASN A 115 23.89 6.57 -22.89
N LEU A 116 23.61 5.29 -23.12
CA LEU A 116 22.81 4.48 -22.20
C LEU A 116 23.44 4.35 -20.79
N ALA A 117 24.75 4.56 -20.65
CA ALA A 117 25.46 4.51 -19.37
C ALA A 117 25.30 5.80 -18.54
N SER A 118 24.96 6.94 -19.16
CA SER A 118 24.78 8.24 -18.48
C SER A 118 23.74 8.19 -17.36
N ASP A 119 24.00 8.87 -16.24
CA ASP A 119 23.07 9.06 -15.11
C ASP A 119 22.40 10.44 -15.11
N GLU A 120 22.50 11.20 -16.21
CA GLU A 120 21.99 12.58 -16.31
C GLU A 120 20.46 12.71 -16.10
N LYS A 121 19.70 11.68 -16.48
CA LYS A 121 18.26 11.65 -16.26
C LYS A 121 17.93 11.19 -14.85
N TYR A 122 17.22 12.04 -14.12
CA TYR A 122 16.77 11.74 -12.74
C TYR A 122 15.98 10.42 -12.67
N THR A 123 15.22 10.08 -13.71
CA THR A 123 14.44 8.85 -13.82
C THR A 123 15.30 7.60 -13.73
N LYS A 124 16.53 7.60 -14.26
CA LYS A 124 17.46 6.47 -14.11
C LYS A 124 18.00 6.34 -12.68
N VAL A 125 18.29 7.46 -12.03
CA VAL A 125 18.72 7.48 -10.62
C VAL A 125 17.60 6.91 -9.74
N VAL A 126 16.36 7.34 -9.96
CA VAL A 126 15.18 6.82 -9.26
C VAL A 126 14.95 5.34 -9.59
N ALA A 127 14.98 4.94 -10.86
CA ALA A 127 14.77 3.54 -11.28
C ALA A 127 15.77 2.58 -10.62
N ARG A 128 17.05 2.99 -10.52
CA ARG A 128 18.07 2.22 -9.80
C ARG A 128 17.69 2.00 -8.34
N ARG A 129 17.16 3.02 -7.66
CA ARG A 129 16.70 2.90 -6.27
C ARG A 129 15.44 2.03 -6.16
N MET A 130 14.54 2.09 -7.13
CA MET A 130 13.33 1.25 -7.17
C MET A 130 13.65 -0.23 -7.37
N VAL A 131 14.67 -0.58 -8.16
CA VAL A 131 15.14 -1.97 -8.27
C VAL A 131 15.60 -2.50 -6.92
N GLN A 132 16.42 -1.73 -6.19
CA GLN A 132 16.88 -2.11 -4.85
C GLN A 132 15.71 -2.22 -3.85
N MET A 133 14.75 -1.30 -3.92
CA MET A 133 13.53 -1.33 -3.11
C MET A 133 12.73 -2.61 -3.37
N THR A 134 12.55 -2.96 -4.64
CA THR A 134 11.77 -4.13 -5.06
C THR A 134 12.42 -5.43 -4.60
N GLN A 135 13.74 -5.54 -4.75
CA GLN A 135 14.52 -6.67 -4.22
C GLN A 135 14.42 -6.77 -2.70
N ASN A 136 14.48 -5.64 -1.98
CA ASN A 136 14.33 -5.61 -0.53
C ASN A 136 12.92 -6.03 -0.10
N VAL A 137 11.87 -5.56 -0.76
CA VAL A 137 10.48 -5.96 -0.49
C VAL A 137 10.31 -7.46 -0.67
N ASN A 138 10.79 -8.02 -1.78
CA ASN A 138 10.63 -9.44 -2.07
C ASN A 138 11.46 -10.34 -1.13
N ALA A 139 12.65 -9.91 -0.72
CA ALA A 139 13.51 -10.69 0.15
C ALA A 139 13.16 -10.52 1.65
N ARG A 140 13.15 -9.29 2.16
CA ARG A 140 13.00 -9.01 3.61
C ARG A 140 11.55 -9.00 4.08
N TRP A 141 10.60 -8.70 3.19
CA TRP A 141 9.18 -8.58 3.53
C TRP A 141 8.34 -9.77 3.05
N ALA A 142 8.94 -10.95 2.88
CA ALA A 142 8.23 -12.20 2.59
C ALA A 142 7.17 -12.56 3.65
N SER A 143 7.27 -12.04 4.87
CA SER A 143 6.21 -12.12 5.89
C SER A 143 4.90 -11.46 5.45
N HIS A 144 4.97 -10.46 4.56
CA HIS A 144 3.86 -9.77 3.94
C HIS A 144 3.59 -10.26 2.51
N VAL A 145 4.56 -10.10 1.59
CA VAL A 145 4.37 -10.36 0.14
C VAL A 145 4.43 -11.84 -0.26
N LYS A 146 4.85 -12.71 0.67
CA LYS A 146 4.97 -14.17 0.47
C LYS A 146 5.78 -14.48 -0.80
N GLN A 147 5.47 -15.60 -1.45
CA GLN A 147 6.08 -16.00 -2.72
C GLN A 147 5.49 -15.25 -3.91
N THR A 148 4.37 -14.55 -3.74
CA THR A 148 3.77 -13.74 -4.80
C THR A 148 4.72 -12.62 -5.22
N GLY A 149 5.32 -11.94 -4.24
CA GLY A 149 6.23 -10.84 -4.48
C GLY A 149 5.57 -9.63 -5.15
N VAL A 150 6.40 -8.66 -5.52
CA VAL A 150 6.03 -7.45 -6.25
C VAL A 150 6.98 -7.22 -7.42
N THR A 151 6.47 -6.57 -8.45
CA THR A 151 7.25 -6.04 -9.58
C THR A 151 6.97 -4.55 -9.73
N CYS A 152 7.61 -3.89 -10.68
CA CYS A 152 7.36 -2.48 -10.99
C CYS A 152 5.87 -2.26 -11.34
N TYR A 153 5.27 -3.23 -12.05
CA TYR A 153 3.87 -3.16 -12.48
C TYR A 153 2.88 -3.14 -11.31
N THR A 154 3.22 -3.75 -10.16
CA THR A 154 2.35 -3.76 -8.98
C THR A 154 1.89 -2.35 -8.59
N CYS A 155 2.80 -1.37 -8.66
CA CYS A 155 2.52 0.04 -8.37
C CYS A 155 2.24 0.87 -9.64
N HIS A 156 3.14 0.78 -10.64
CA HIS A 156 3.16 1.69 -11.77
C HIS A 156 2.06 1.44 -12.80
N ARG A 157 1.61 0.20 -12.96
CA ARG A 157 0.52 -0.18 -13.88
C ARG A 157 0.68 0.40 -15.31
N GLY A 158 1.92 0.45 -15.81
CA GLY A 158 2.23 0.98 -17.15
C GLY A 158 2.36 2.51 -17.22
N ALA A 159 2.38 3.19 -16.07
CA ALA A 159 2.52 4.64 -15.99
C ALA A 159 3.75 5.05 -15.13
N PRO A 160 4.44 6.15 -15.48
CA PRO A 160 5.64 6.58 -14.78
C PRO A 160 5.37 7.05 -13.35
N VAL A 161 4.15 7.49 -13.07
CA VAL A 161 3.69 7.90 -11.74
C VAL A 161 2.56 6.95 -11.34
N PRO A 162 2.70 6.21 -10.23
CA PRO A 162 1.62 5.37 -9.73
C PRO A 162 0.35 6.19 -9.46
N ALA A 163 -0.82 5.62 -9.77
CA ALA A 163 -2.10 6.34 -9.65
C ALA A 163 -2.48 6.64 -8.18
N ASN A 164 -2.15 5.74 -7.26
CA ASN A 164 -2.51 5.85 -5.85
C ASN A 164 -1.28 6.23 -5.02
N ILE A 165 -1.01 7.53 -4.98
CA ILE A 165 0.09 8.15 -4.23
C ILE A 165 -0.47 9.11 -3.19
N TRP A 166 0.38 9.51 -2.24
CA TRP A 166 0.02 10.54 -1.27
C TRP A 166 1.23 11.41 -0.91
N ALA A 167 0.96 12.59 -0.39
CA ALA A 167 1.95 13.48 0.22
C ALA A 167 1.32 14.17 1.42
N THR A 168 2.13 14.89 2.19
CA THR A 168 1.65 15.71 3.30
C THR A 168 0.66 16.73 2.74
N ALA A 169 -0.57 16.74 3.27
CA ALA A 169 -1.59 17.69 2.85
C ALA A 169 -1.24 19.11 3.31
N ASP A 170 -1.65 20.12 2.54
CA ASP A 170 -1.45 21.57 2.77
C ASP A 170 -1.93 22.10 4.14
N GLY A 171 -2.60 21.27 4.94
CA GLY A 171 -3.25 21.65 6.18
C GLY A 171 -4.47 22.55 5.94
N THR A 172 -4.90 23.26 6.98
CA THR A 172 -6.03 24.19 6.87
C THR A 172 -5.55 25.56 6.35
N PRO A 173 -6.26 26.23 5.42
CA PRO A 173 -5.83 27.52 4.85
C PRO A 173 -5.58 28.62 5.89
N ASN A 174 -6.24 28.56 7.06
CA ASN A 174 -6.10 29.52 8.15
C ASN A 174 -5.89 28.79 9.50
N PRO A 175 -4.68 28.28 9.78
CA PRO A 175 -4.45 27.42 10.96
C PRO A 175 -4.58 28.17 12.30
N GLY A 176 -4.45 29.50 12.30
CA GLY A 176 -4.65 30.35 13.48
C GLY A 176 -6.09 30.81 13.70
N SER A 177 -7.00 30.56 12.76
CA SER A 177 -8.42 30.91 12.91
C SER A 177 -9.17 29.83 13.68
N ILE A 178 -10.15 30.21 14.51
CA ILE A 178 -11.15 29.28 15.06
C ILE A 178 -12.23 29.00 14.01
N LEU A 179 -12.62 30.03 13.24
CA LEU A 179 -13.61 29.91 12.19
C LEU A 179 -13.01 29.19 10.97
N GLY A 180 -13.63 28.08 10.58
CA GLY A 180 -13.25 27.31 9.40
C GLY A 180 -12.03 26.40 9.58
N ASN A 181 -11.38 26.41 10.74
CA ASN A 181 -10.30 25.48 11.05
C ASN A 181 -10.89 24.14 11.50
N ARG A 182 -10.81 23.16 10.60
CA ARG A 182 -11.30 21.81 10.87
C ARG A 182 -10.25 20.91 11.54
N HIS A 183 -9.07 21.43 11.82
CA HIS A 183 -7.95 20.73 12.47
C HIS A 183 -7.62 19.38 11.81
N GLY A 184 -7.68 19.33 10.47
CA GLY A 184 -7.36 18.11 9.71
C GLY A 184 -8.39 16.98 9.85
N GLN A 185 -9.66 17.28 10.15
CA GLN A 185 -10.76 16.31 10.19
C GLN A 185 -12.09 16.97 9.80
N ASN A 186 -13.25 16.36 10.12
CA ASN A 186 -14.57 16.97 9.93
C ASN A 186 -14.91 17.35 8.47
N ALA A 187 -14.38 16.59 7.51
CA ALA A 187 -14.66 16.70 6.09
C ALA A 187 -14.66 15.30 5.47
N PRO A 188 -15.46 15.02 4.42
CA PRO A 188 -15.35 13.76 3.71
C PRO A 188 -13.98 13.67 3.04
N ASP A 189 -13.21 12.63 3.37
CA ASP A 189 -11.87 12.44 2.84
C ASP A 189 -11.69 11.00 2.30
N PRO A 190 -11.29 10.82 1.04
CA PRO A 190 -11.10 9.51 0.44
C PRO A 190 -10.01 8.67 1.13
N ILE A 191 -9.00 9.28 1.75
CA ILE A 191 -7.94 8.57 2.49
C ILE A 191 -8.54 7.72 3.60
N VAL A 192 -9.57 8.22 4.28
CA VAL A 192 -10.26 7.56 5.40
C VAL A 192 -11.65 7.03 5.00
N GLY A 193 -11.83 6.70 3.72
CA GLY A 193 -13.06 6.07 3.24
C GLY A 193 -14.28 6.99 3.32
N PHE A 194 -14.10 8.28 3.05
CA PHE A 194 -15.11 9.33 3.08
C PHE A 194 -15.73 9.62 4.46
N ALA A 195 -15.17 9.05 5.53
CA ALA A 195 -15.52 9.44 6.90
C ALA A 195 -15.01 10.85 7.24
N SER A 196 -15.50 11.41 8.34
CA SER A 196 -15.08 12.72 8.88
C SER A 196 -13.92 12.62 9.89
N LEU A 197 -13.18 11.51 9.88
CA LEU A 197 -12.04 11.22 10.74
C LEU A 197 -10.81 12.09 10.39
N PRO A 198 -9.74 12.09 11.21
CA PRO A 198 -8.47 12.71 10.85
C PRO A 198 -7.98 12.28 9.46
N SER A 199 -7.67 13.26 8.60
CA SER A 199 -7.29 13.06 7.20
C SER A 199 -5.81 12.72 7.00
N ASP A 200 -4.98 12.80 8.03
CA ASP A 200 -3.53 12.60 7.98
C ASP A 200 -3.01 11.30 8.65
N PRO A 201 -3.71 10.14 8.62
CA PRO A 201 -3.23 8.94 9.30
C PRO A 201 -1.98 8.36 8.64
N LEU A 202 -1.76 8.64 7.34
CA LEU A 202 -0.63 8.10 6.58
C LEU A 202 0.69 8.75 7.02
N GLU A 203 0.69 10.05 7.28
CA GLU A 203 1.87 10.74 7.80
C GLU A 203 2.26 10.20 9.17
N ALA A 204 1.30 10.12 10.10
CA ALA A 204 1.55 9.64 11.45
C ALA A 204 2.02 8.17 11.52
N TYR A 205 1.48 7.31 10.64
CA TYR A 205 1.62 5.87 10.81
C TYR A 205 2.29 5.11 9.66
N LEU A 206 2.39 5.66 8.45
CA LEU A 206 3.04 5.02 7.30
C LEU A 206 4.33 5.73 6.86
N ASN A 207 4.51 7.00 7.23
CA ASN A 207 5.79 7.71 7.14
C ASN A 207 6.45 7.80 8.52
N GLY A 208 5.67 8.06 9.56
CA GLY A 208 6.09 8.05 10.96
C GLY A 208 5.97 6.68 11.65
N ASN A 209 6.37 6.66 12.92
CA ASN A 209 6.36 5.47 13.78
C ASN A 209 5.31 5.54 14.90
N GLY A 210 4.27 6.38 14.74
CA GLY A 210 3.24 6.61 15.75
C GLY A 210 2.58 5.34 16.30
N ARG A 211 2.14 5.40 17.57
CA ARG A 211 1.47 4.30 18.26
C ARG A 211 0.03 4.13 17.77
N ILE A 212 -0.22 3.07 17.01
CA ILE A 212 -1.58 2.73 16.51
C ILE A 212 -2.45 2.10 17.61
N ARG A 213 -1.87 1.39 18.58
CA ARG A 213 -2.65 0.69 19.62
C ARG A 213 -3.21 1.67 20.64
N VAL A 214 -4.53 1.68 20.80
CA VAL A 214 -5.25 2.54 21.76
C VAL A 214 -6.02 1.78 22.84
N ALA A 215 -6.38 0.52 22.63
CA ALA A 215 -7.04 -0.29 23.66
C ALA A 215 -6.03 -0.78 24.72
N ALA A 216 -6.39 -0.63 26.00
CA ALA A 216 -5.60 -1.10 27.14
C ALA A 216 -5.50 -2.63 27.20
N ASP A 217 -4.45 -3.18 27.82
CA ASP A 217 -4.34 -4.59 28.21
C ASP A 217 -5.11 -4.93 29.47
N THR A 218 -5.28 -3.96 30.36
CA THR A 218 -5.89 -4.15 31.67
C THR A 218 -7.36 -3.78 31.62
N ALA A 219 -8.16 -4.46 32.45
CA ALA A 219 -9.58 -4.13 32.61
C ALA A 219 -9.79 -2.79 33.32
N LEU A 220 -8.91 -2.44 34.26
CA LEU A 220 -8.95 -1.20 35.02
C LEU A 220 -7.96 -0.17 34.43
N PRO A 221 -8.21 1.14 34.63
CA PRO A 221 -7.29 2.19 34.22
C PRO A 221 -5.87 1.96 34.76
N ASN A 222 -4.89 2.14 33.89
CA ASN A 222 -3.47 2.01 34.20
C ASN A 222 -2.78 3.36 33.91
N PRO A 223 -2.08 3.98 34.88
CA PRO A 223 -1.32 5.22 34.64
C PRO A 223 -0.27 5.10 33.51
N GLY A 224 0.21 3.89 33.20
CA GLY A 224 1.11 3.62 32.08
C GLY A 224 0.44 3.58 30.70
N HIS A 225 -0.90 3.57 30.64
CA HIS A 225 -1.68 3.56 29.38
C HIS A 225 -2.38 4.91 29.17
N VAL A 226 -1.60 5.92 28.79
CA VAL A 226 -2.11 7.26 28.48
C VAL A 226 -2.36 7.37 26.97
N VAL A 227 -3.63 7.30 26.57
CA VAL A 227 -4.12 7.52 25.19
C VAL A 227 -5.35 8.40 25.26
N SER A 228 -5.61 9.17 24.20
CA SER A 228 -6.81 10.00 24.07
C SER A 228 -7.81 9.39 23.09
N ILE A 229 -9.05 9.90 23.12
CA ILE A 229 -10.06 9.58 22.10
C ILE A 229 -9.59 10.08 20.71
N LYS A 230 -8.84 11.18 20.64
CA LYS A 230 -8.27 11.69 19.38
C LYS A 230 -7.28 10.70 18.77
N ASP A 231 -6.48 10.01 19.61
CA ASP A 231 -5.59 8.94 19.13
C ASP A 231 -6.40 7.76 18.59
N ALA A 232 -7.54 7.45 19.22
CA ALA A 232 -8.45 6.40 18.75
C ALA A 232 -9.10 6.76 17.41
N GLU A 233 -9.54 8.00 17.22
CA GLU A 233 -10.08 8.50 15.95
C GLU A 233 -9.03 8.47 14.84
N LYS A 234 -7.80 8.92 15.12
CA LYS A 234 -6.69 8.87 14.14
C LYS A 234 -6.30 7.42 13.81
N SER A 235 -6.25 6.53 14.80
CA SER A 235 -6.07 5.09 14.56
C SER A 235 -7.21 4.49 13.73
N TYR A 236 -8.45 4.93 13.97
CA TYR A 236 -9.60 4.45 13.21
C TYR A 236 -9.54 4.94 11.76
N GLY A 237 -9.10 6.18 11.51
CA GLY A 237 -8.84 6.70 10.17
C GLY A 237 -7.85 5.83 9.38
N LEU A 238 -6.77 5.36 10.02
CA LEU A 238 -5.86 4.39 9.40
C LEU A 238 -6.55 3.06 9.06
N MET A 239 -7.40 2.53 9.95
CA MET A 239 -8.12 1.29 9.67
C MET A 239 -9.10 1.45 8.51
N MET A 240 -9.78 2.59 8.40
CA MET A 240 -10.62 2.92 7.26
C MET A 240 -9.79 2.96 5.96
N HIS A 241 -8.62 3.57 5.98
CA HIS A 241 -7.68 3.57 4.85
C HIS A 241 -7.29 2.15 4.43
N ILE A 242 -6.94 1.28 5.39
CA ILE A 242 -6.54 -0.10 5.10
C ILE A 242 -7.73 -0.86 4.49
N SER A 243 -8.92 -0.73 5.08
CA SER A 243 -10.14 -1.37 4.58
C SER A 243 -10.48 -0.95 3.15
N SER A 244 -10.51 0.35 2.85
CA SER A 244 -10.79 0.86 1.50
C SER A 244 -9.70 0.48 0.50
N SER A 245 -8.43 0.53 0.90
CA SER A 245 -7.29 0.16 0.06
C SER A 245 -7.30 -1.31 -0.37
N LEU A 246 -7.85 -2.19 0.47
CA LEU A 246 -7.93 -3.63 0.22
C LEU A 246 -9.31 -4.08 -0.30
N GLY A 247 -10.31 -3.20 -0.33
CA GLY A 247 -11.68 -3.56 -0.71
C GLY A 247 -12.30 -4.59 0.24
N VAL A 248 -12.07 -4.44 1.55
CA VAL A 248 -12.56 -5.37 2.58
C VAL A 248 -13.14 -4.60 3.76
N ASN A 249 -13.97 -5.28 4.57
CA ASN A 249 -14.45 -4.70 5.83
C ASN A 249 -13.54 -5.10 7.01
N CYS A 250 -13.88 -4.62 8.21
CA CYS A 250 -13.10 -4.85 9.44
C CYS A 250 -12.95 -6.33 9.80
N THR A 251 -13.95 -7.16 9.48
CA THR A 251 -14.00 -8.58 9.86
C THR A 251 -13.01 -9.44 9.08
N TYR A 252 -12.41 -8.88 8.02
CA TYR A 252 -11.31 -9.50 7.28
C TYR A 252 -10.10 -9.76 8.17
N CYS A 253 -9.89 -8.89 9.17
CA CYS A 253 -8.77 -8.95 10.10
C CYS A 253 -9.21 -9.19 11.56
N HIS A 254 -10.35 -8.64 11.97
CA HIS A 254 -10.72 -8.54 13.38
C HIS A 254 -12.02 -9.28 13.71
N ASN A 255 -12.13 -9.72 14.97
CA ASN A 255 -13.41 -9.83 15.63
C ASN A 255 -13.67 -8.52 16.40
N SER A 256 -14.73 -7.80 16.06
CA SER A 256 -15.05 -6.50 16.65
C SER A 256 -15.43 -6.57 18.13
N GLN A 257 -15.71 -7.76 18.68
CA GLN A 257 -15.81 -7.99 20.12
C GLN A 257 -14.53 -7.51 20.85
N SER A 258 -13.36 -7.64 20.23
CA SER A 258 -12.12 -7.06 20.74
C SER A 258 -11.11 -6.84 19.61
N PHE A 259 -10.99 -5.60 19.14
CA PHE A 259 -9.97 -5.21 18.15
C PHE A 259 -8.53 -5.39 18.68
N ARG A 260 -8.31 -5.39 20.00
CA ARG A 260 -6.99 -5.61 20.60
C ARG A 260 -6.57 -7.07 20.50
N SER A 261 -7.48 -7.99 20.79
CA SER A 261 -7.17 -9.41 20.99
C SER A 261 -6.62 -10.08 19.73
N TRP A 262 -5.39 -10.60 19.80
CA TRP A 262 -4.77 -11.35 18.71
C TRP A 262 -5.36 -12.76 18.57
N SER A 263 -5.73 -13.41 19.67
CA SER A 263 -6.31 -14.76 19.65
C SER A 263 -7.69 -14.80 19.00
N LEU A 264 -8.40 -13.67 18.97
CA LEU A 264 -9.68 -13.52 18.28
C LEU A 264 -9.53 -12.96 16.85
N SER A 265 -8.31 -12.64 16.42
CA SER A 265 -8.04 -12.07 15.10
C SER A 265 -7.80 -13.14 14.04
N ARG A 266 -7.95 -12.76 12.78
CA ARG A 266 -7.60 -13.61 11.65
C ARG A 266 -6.12 -13.47 11.29
N ALA A 267 -5.57 -14.48 10.59
CA ALA A 267 -4.18 -14.47 10.12
C ALA A 267 -3.84 -13.24 9.26
N GLN A 268 -4.83 -12.71 8.52
CA GLN A 268 -4.71 -11.49 7.72
C GLN A 268 -4.25 -10.29 8.53
N ARG A 269 -4.63 -10.19 9.82
CA ARG A 269 -4.17 -9.11 10.71
C ARG A 269 -2.65 -9.16 10.93
N ALA A 270 -2.07 -10.36 11.05
CA ALA A 270 -0.62 -10.52 11.16
C ALA A 270 0.09 -10.13 9.85
N THR A 271 -0.47 -10.49 8.70
CA THR A 271 0.05 -10.03 7.40
C THR A 271 0.00 -8.50 7.26
N ALA A 272 -1.10 -7.87 7.67
CA ALA A 272 -1.26 -6.42 7.66
C ALA A 272 -0.30 -5.71 8.63
N TYR A 273 -0.04 -6.32 9.80
CA TYR A 273 0.96 -5.82 10.75
C TYR A 273 2.33 -5.63 10.12
N TYR A 274 2.82 -6.64 9.39
CA TYR A 274 4.07 -6.55 8.63
C TYR A 274 3.96 -5.57 7.44
N GLY A 275 2.81 -5.51 6.77
CA GLY A 275 2.56 -4.56 5.69
C GLY A 275 2.76 -3.10 6.11
N ILE A 276 2.30 -2.72 7.30
CA ILE A 276 2.51 -1.37 7.85
C ILE A 276 4.01 -1.06 7.99
N ARG A 277 4.81 -2.00 8.48
CA ARG A 277 6.27 -1.79 8.63
C ARG A 277 6.99 -1.80 7.28
N MET A 278 6.56 -2.63 6.34
CA MET A 278 7.07 -2.62 4.98
C MET A 278 6.85 -1.26 4.31
N VAL A 279 5.65 -0.67 4.45
CA VAL A 279 5.37 0.65 3.86
C VAL A 279 6.22 1.75 4.53
N ARG A 280 6.46 1.67 5.85
CA ARG A 280 7.39 2.58 6.53
C ARG A 280 8.82 2.47 5.98
N ASP A 281 9.33 1.24 5.86
CA ASP A 281 10.64 0.95 5.27
C ASP A 281 10.76 1.52 3.85
N ILE A 282 9.72 1.33 3.01
CA ILE A 282 9.67 1.93 1.67
C ILE A 282 9.73 3.47 1.73
N ASN A 283 8.87 4.09 2.54
CA ASN A 283 8.76 5.55 2.57
C ASN A 283 10.02 6.21 3.15
N VAL A 284 10.54 5.69 4.25
CA VAL A 284 11.68 6.27 4.99
C VAL A 284 13.01 5.96 4.31
N ASP A 285 13.24 4.72 3.88
CA ASP A 285 14.57 4.32 3.41
C ASP A 285 14.73 4.45 1.89
N TYR A 286 13.64 4.45 1.12
CA TYR A 286 13.70 4.46 -0.34
C TYR A 286 13.15 5.73 -0.98
N ILE A 287 11.95 6.16 -0.61
CA ILE A 287 11.29 7.30 -1.26
C ILE A 287 11.77 8.64 -0.69
N GLY A 288 11.79 8.79 0.64
CA GLY A 288 12.19 10.01 1.33
C GLY A 288 13.57 10.54 0.90
N PRO A 289 14.64 9.71 0.87
CA PRO A 289 15.98 10.15 0.48
C PRO A 289 16.10 10.61 -0.99
N LEU A 290 15.12 10.30 -1.84
CA LEU A 290 15.09 10.75 -3.23
C LEU A 290 14.47 12.15 -3.40
N GLN A 291 14.02 12.80 -2.31
CA GLN A 291 13.47 14.16 -2.33
C GLN A 291 14.34 15.17 -3.13
N PRO A 292 15.68 15.27 -2.98
CA PRO A 292 16.48 16.22 -3.76
C PRO A 292 16.55 15.86 -5.27
N ILE A 293 16.27 14.61 -5.64
CA ILE A 293 16.34 14.12 -7.01
C ILE A 293 15.02 14.34 -7.75
N PHE A 294 13.89 14.29 -7.04
CA PHE A 294 12.59 14.48 -7.64
C PHE A 294 12.35 15.94 -8.08
N PRO A 295 11.86 16.17 -9.32
CA PRO A 295 11.44 17.49 -9.75
C PRO A 295 10.18 17.95 -8.98
N VAL A 296 9.88 19.25 -9.04
CA VAL A 296 8.77 19.87 -8.28
C VAL A 296 7.42 19.20 -8.57
N ASN A 297 7.16 18.80 -9.81
CA ASN A 297 5.92 18.11 -10.21
C ASN A 297 5.80 16.65 -9.71
N ARG A 298 6.73 16.20 -8.86
CA ARG A 298 6.75 14.88 -8.19
C ARG A 298 6.75 15.02 -6.66
N LYS A 299 6.44 16.21 -6.16
CA LYS A 299 6.39 16.56 -4.75
C LYS A 299 5.01 17.07 -4.40
N GLY A 300 4.62 16.82 -3.16
CA GLY A 300 3.47 17.46 -2.55
C GLY A 300 3.73 18.92 -2.24
N PRO A 301 2.72 19.61 -1.69
CA PRO A 301 2.79 21.03 -1.40
C PRO A 301 3.89 21.44 -0.40
N HIS A 302 4.24 20.53 0.52
CA HIS A 302 5.33 20.72 1.48
C HIS A 302 6.70 20.32 0.94
N GLY A 303 6.82 20.00 -0.36
CA GLY A 303 8.07 19.61 -1.00
C GLY A 303 8.54 18.19 -0.69
N ASP A 304 7.72 17.41 0.01
CA ASP A 304 7.93 15.99 0.26
C ASP A 304 7.58 15.17 -1.00
N PRO A 305 8.33 14.09 -1.31
CA PRO A 305 8.04 13.29 -2.48
C PRO A 305 6.71 12.54 -2.29
N TYR A 306 6.06 12.25 -3.41
CA TYR A 306 4.92 11.33 -3.42
C TYR A 306 5.32 9.96 -2.88
N LYS A 307 4.61 9.52 -1.83
CA LYS A 307 4.88 8.33 -1.02
C LYS A 307 3.94 7.18 -1.32
N VAL A 308 4.27 6.03 -0.74
CA VAL A 308 3.55 4.76 -0.89
C VAL A 308 2.57 4.57 0.28
N SER A 309 1.41 4.01 -0.02
CA SER A 309 0.41 3.57 0.95
C SER A 309 -0.08 2.15 0.59
N CYS A 310 -1.08 1.65 1.33
CA CYS A 310 -1.71 0.36 1.02
C CYS A 310 -2.34 0.40 -0.39
N ALA A 311 -3.01 1.51 -0.73
CA ALA A 311 -3.69 1.70 -2.00
C ALA A 311 -2.74 1.68 -3.21
N THR A 312 -1.48 2.10 -3.05
CA THR A 312 -0.48 2.11 -4.15
C THR A 312 -0.35 0.76 -4.83
N CYS A 313 -0.30 -0.32 -4.04
CA CYS A 313 -0.20 -1.69 -4.53
C CYS A 313 -1.57 -2.36 -4.67
N HIS A 314 -2.39 -2.29 -3.62
CA HIS A 314 -3.60 -3.10 -3.50
C HIS A 314 -4.74 -2.61 -4.38
N GLN A 315 -4.88 -1.30 -4.57
CA GLN A 315 -5.84 -0.69 -5.50
C GLN A 315 -7.27 -1.25 -5.34
N GLY A 316 -7.74 -1.36 -4.10
CA GLY A 316 -9.08 -1.86 -3.76
C GLY A 316 -9.22 -3.38 -3.78
N GLN A 317 -8.11 -4.12 -3.86
CA GLN A 317 -8.12 -5.58 -3.82
C GLN A 317 -7.28 -6.12 -2.65
N SER A 318 -7.79 -7.14 -1.96
CA SER A 318 -7.10 -7.71 -0.79
C SER A 318 -5.74 -8.33 -1.14
N LYS A 319 -5.52 -8.66 -2.42
CA LYS A 319 -4.22 -9.00 -3.00
C LYS A 319 -4.05 -8.18 -4.29
N PRO A 320 -2.89 -7.51 -4.50
CA PRO A 320 -2.63 -6.80 -5.75
C PRO A 320 -2.80 -7.72 -6.96
N LEU A 321 -3.40 -7.22 -8.05
CA LEU A 321 -3.62 -7.97 -9.30
C LEU A 321 -4.36 -9.30 -9.09
N GLY A 322 -5.30 -9.37 -8.15
CA GLY A 322 -5.99 -10.62 -7.79
C GLY A 322 -5.08 -11.68 -7.14
N GLY A 323 -3.84 -11.33 -6.77
CA GLY A 323 -2.84 -12.25 -6.23
C GLY A 323 -2.00 -12.98 -7.26
N VAL A 324 -2.10 -12.61 -8.55
CA VAL A 324 -1.21 -13.15 -9.59
C VAL A 324 0.23 -12.70 -9.32
N SER A 325 1.16 -13.65 -9.40
CA SER A 325 2.59 -13.37 -9.26
C SER A 325 3.21 -13.14 -10.63
N MET A 326 3.88 -12.01 -10.80
CA MET A 326 4.69 -11.68 -11.99
C MET A 326 6.18 -11.94 -11.77
N ILE A 327 6.58 -12.43 -10.59
CA ILE A 327 8.01 -12.49 -10.22
C ILE A 327 8.81 -13.49 -11.06
N ALA A 328 8.14 -14.46 -11.68
CA ALA A 328 8.75 -15.42 -12.58
C ALA A 328 9.29 -14.74 -13.87
N GLN A 329 8.67 -13.65 -14.30
CA GLN A 329 9.07 -12.85 -15.46
C GLN A 329 10.41 -12.13 -15.23
N ALA A 330 10.71 -11.78 -13.97
CA ALA A 330 11.94 -11.10 -13.59
C ALA A 330 12.52 -11.68 -12.28
N PRO A 331 13.12 -12.90 -12.30
CA PRO A 331 13.54 -13.60 -11.09
C PRO A 331 14.52 -12.82 -10.21
N VAL A 332 15.37 -11.97 -10.80
CA VAL A 332 16.33 -11.14 -10.07
C VAL A 332 15.69 -10.12 -9.14
N LEU A 333 14.41 -9.77 -9.38
CA LEU A 333 13.66 -8.89 -8.49
C LEU A 333 13.28 -9.56 -7.17
N ARG A 334 13.44 -10.89 -7.03
CA ARG A 334 13.32 -11.56 -5.71
C ARG A 334 14.37 -11.05 -4.71
N GLY A 335 15.49 -10.53 -5.21
CA GLY A 335 16.64 -10.16 -4.40
C GLY A 335 17.47 -11.38 -3.97
N GLY A 336 18.71 -11.13 -3.57
CA GLY A 336 19.53 -12.12 -2.87
C GLY A 336 19.34 -12.04 -1.35
N PRO A 337 19.73 -13.07 -0.58
CA PRO A 337 19.82 -12.96 0.87
C PRO A 337 20.82 -11.85 1.23
N ARG A 338 20.32 -10.69 1.64
CA ARG A 338 21.15 -9.62 2.20
C ARG A 338 21.41 -9.94 3.67
N PRO A 339 22.60 -9.65 4.23
CA PRO A 339 22.83 -9.79 5.66
C PRO A 339 21.72 -9.08 6.41
N ILE A 340 21.06 -9.82 7.30
CA ILE A 340 20.05 -9.28 8.20
C ILE A 340 20.77 -8.16 8.97
N ALA A 341 20.38 -6.91 8.74
CA ALA A 341 20.74 -5.83 9.64
C ALA A 341 20.36 -6.28 11.06
N PRO A 342 21.21 -6.05 12.09
CA PRO A 342 20.92 -6.52 13.43
C PRO A 342 19.50 -6.14 13.78
N ALA A 343 18.73 -7.10 14.29
CA ALA A 343 17.43 -6.78 14.85
C ALA A 343 17.63 -5.61 15.82
N GLU A 344 16.78 -4.59 15.74
CA GLU A 344 16.70 -3.60 16.81
C GLU A 344 16.30 -4.36 18.08
N GLY A 345 17.30 -4.74 18.86
CA GLY A 345 17.20 -5.68 19.96
C GLY A 345 18.58 -6.29 20.19
N GLY A 346 19.25 -5.85 21.26
CA GLY A 346 20.62 -6.22 21.63
C GLY A 346 20.90 -7.73 21.74
N PRO A 347 22.14 -8.10 22.11
CA PRO A 347 22.65 -9.46 21.99
C PRO A 347 21.78 -10.44 22.80
N GLY A 348 20.98 -11.22 22.07
CA GLY A 348 19.98 -12.15 22.62
C GLY A 348 18.89 -12.54 21.61
N ALA A 349 18.68 -11.75 20.56
CA ALA A 349 17.57 -11.95 19.61
C ALA A 349 17.74 -13.12 18.60
N ALA A 350 18.93 -13.73 18.50
CA ALA A 350 19.20 -14.77 17.50
C ALA A 350 18.89 -16.22 17.98
N THR A 351 18.63 -16.44 19.26
CA THR A 351 18.38 -17.78 19.83
C THR A 351 16.94 -18.01 20.30
N THR A 352 16.03 -17.07 20.06
CA THR A 352 14.63 -17.20 20.46
C THR A 352 13.70 -17.02 19.25
N VAL A 353 13.47 -18.10 18.51
CA VAL A 353 12.10 -18.33 18.00
C VAL A 353 11.26 -18.44 19.27
N PRO A 354 10.38 -17.48 19.61
CA PRO A 354 9.82 -17.48 20.94
C PRO A 354 8.99 -18.74 21.15
N ALA A 355 9.34 -19.51 22.17
CA ALA A 355 8.52 -20.58 22.73
C ALA A 355 7.08 -20.12 23.06
N ALA A 356 6.83 -18.81 23.05
CA ALA A 356 5.51 -18.17 23.13
C ALA A 356 4.50 -18.70 22.09
N PHE A 357 4.93 -19.19 20.91
CA PHE A 357 4.00 -19.80 19.95
C PHE A 357 3.58 -21.24 20.31
N ARG A 358 4.25 -21.89 21.27
CA ARG A 358 3.89 -23.25 21.73
C ARG A 358 2.98 -23.26 22.96
N THR A 359 2.80 -22.12 23.63
CA THR A 359 1.95 -22.00 24.82
C THR A 359 1.13 -20.70 24.77
N PRO A 360 -0.04 -20.69 24.09
CA PRO A 360 -0.89 -19.51 23.96
C PRO A 360 -1.35 -18.90 25.29
N ARG A 361 -1.30 -19.68 26.38
CA ARG A 361 -1.68 -19.27 27.74
C ARG A 361 -0.61 -18.43 28.45
N ALA A 362 0.65 -18.45 27.99
CA ALA A 362 1.71 -17.63 28.57
C ALA A 362 1.74 -16.18 28.02
N MET A 363 0.95 -15.88 26.98
CA MET A 363 0.81 -14.51 26.45
C MET A 363 -0.28 -13.69 27.16
N THR A 364 -1.02 -14.29 28.10
CA THR A 364 -2.06 -13.62 28.90
C THR A 364 -1.60 -13.33 30.33
N ASP A 365 -0.48 -13.91 30.77
CA ASP A 365 0.02 -13.73 32.12
C ASP A 365 1.31 -12.91 32.12
N SER A 366 1.20 -11.72 32.72
CA SER A 366 2.05 -11.25 33.81
C SER A 366 2.77 -9.90 33.61
N GLN A 367 2.62 -9.10 34.68
CA GLN A 367 3.43 -7.99 35.20
C GLN A 367 3.37 -6.62 34.50
#